data_AF-A0A2I0UPC1-F1
#
_entry.id   AF-A0A2I0UPC1-F1
#
_cell.length_a   1.000
_cell.length_b   1.000
_cell.length_c   1.000
_cell.angle_alpha   90.00
_cell.angle_beta   90.00
_cell.angle_gamma   90.00
#
_symmetry.space_group_name_H-M   'P 1'
#
loop_
_entity.id
_entity.type
_entity.pdbx_description
1 polymer ?
#
loop_
_entity_poly.entity_id
_entity_poly.type
_entity_poly.pdbx_seq_one_letter_code
_entity_poly.pdbx_strand_id
1 'polypeptide(L)'
;MWSGLDKWSVCDLDDGIQCILTKFADDTDLSKTMGTLEGRDTLQEDLDRLEEWANKSFMKFTKDKCKVLHLKKHNPGVQRSLGSTWLGSSSVERELGVLVDNKLNMSEQCAAVAKKANSCISKGIRDKEVTIPLYSVLVRPHLE
;
A
#
# COMPACT_ATOMS: atom_id res chain seq x y z
N MET A 1 1.34 -1.08 41.85
CA MET A 1 2.07 -2.28 41.41
C MET A 1 1.41 -2.81 40.14
N TRP A 2 1.82 -2.30 38.98
CA TRP A 2 1.43 -2.82 37.66
C TRP A 2 2.74 -3.20 36.96
N SER A 3 3.25 -4.38 37.30
CA SER A 3 4.43 -4.97 36.69
C SER A 3 3.96 -5.94 35.61
N GLY A 4 4.40 -5.75 34.35
CA GLY A 4 4.35 -6.78 33.32
C GLY A 4 3.37 -6.58 32.16
N LEU A 5 3.21 -5.35 31.64
CA LEU A 5 2.62 -5.16 30.31
C LEU A 5 3.72 -4.69 29.36
N ASP A 6 4.35 -5.63 28.64
CA ASP A 6 5.19 -5.30 27.51
C ASP A 6 4.31 -4.63 26.45
N LYS A 7 4.55 -3.34 26.21
CA LYS A 7 3.84 -2.54 25.21
C LYS A 7 4.40 -2.90 23.84
N TRP A 8 3.84 -3.92 23.21
CA TRP A 8 4.16 -4.31 21.84
C TRP A 8 3.61 -3.27 20.86
N SER A 9 4.50 -2.54 20.19
CA SER A 9 4.11 -1.59 19.15
C SER A 9 4.09 -2.29 17.80
N VAL A 10 3.22 -1.83 16.92
CA VAL A 10 3.22 -2.18 15.48
C VAL A 10 4.60 -1.94 14.84
N CYS A 11 5.47 -1.12 15.45
CA CYS A 11 6.88 -0.91 15.07
C CYS A 11 7.78 -2.13 15.28
N ASP A 12 7.47 -3.02 16.23
CA ASP A 12 8.28 -4.20 16.55
C ASP A 12 8.16 -5.30 15.47
N LEU A 13 7.32 -5.08 14.46
CA LEU A 13 7.18 -5.97 13.31
C LEU A 13 8.40 -5.92 12.36
N ASP A 14 9.14 -4.81 12.34
CA ASP A 14 10.28 -4.64 11.42
C ASP A 14 11.53 -5.40 11.89
N ASP A 15 11.56 -5.85 13.15
CA ASP A 15 12.70 -6.57 13.71
C ASP A 15 12.87 -7.94 13.03
N GLY A 16 13.92 -8.02 12.20
CA GLY A 16 14.29 -9.22 11.48
C GLY A 16 13.66 -9.38 10.09
N ILE A 17 12.69 -8.56 9.69
CA ILE A 17 12.13 -8.61 8.32
C ILE A 17 13.18 -8.13 7.32
N GLN A 18 13.43 -8.91 6.27
CA GLN A 18 14.40 -8.55 5.23
C GLN A 18 13.75 -7.83 4.05
N CYS A 19 12.45 -7.99 3.87
CA CYS A 19 11.67 -7.30 2.85
C CYS A 19 11.37 -5.86 3.25
N ILE A 20 11.04 -5.03 2.27
CA ILE A 20 10.50 -3.70 2.53
C ILE A 20 9.08 -3.88 3.04
N LEU A 21 8.85 -3.51 4.28
CA LEU A 21 7.56 -3.54 4.95
C LEU A 21 6.95 -2.13 4.93
N THR A 22 5.81 -1.99 4.29
CA THR A 22 5.02 -0.74 4.29
C THR A 22 3.75 -0.98 5.10
N LYS A 23 3.42 -0.06 6.01
CA LYS A 23 2.25 -0.17 6.89
C LYS A 23 1.37 1.05 6.72
N PHE A 24 0.08 0.81 6.45
CA PHE A 24 -0.90 1.88 6.40
C PHE A 24 -2.21 1.42 7.05
N ALA A 25 -2.55 1.99 8.20
CA ALA A 25 -3.73 1.59 8.98
C ALA A 25 -3.78 0.06 9.21
N ASP A 26 -4.78 -0.63 8.66
CA ASP A 26 -4.95 -2.08 8.68
C ASP A 26 -4.27 -2.82 7.53
N ASP A 27 -3.78 -2.11 6.51
CA ASP A 27 -3.05 -2.68 5.38
C ASP A 27 -1.55 -2.81 5.71
N THR A 28 -0.97 -3.94 5.32
CA THR A 28 0.46 -4.23 5.50
C THR A 28 0.98 -4.90 4.23
N ASP A 29 1.91 -4.21 3.57
CA ASP A 29 2.46 -4.61 2.29
C ASP A 29 3.92 -5.02 2.45
N LEU A 30 4.25 -6.18 1.87
CA LEU A 30 5.59 -6.76 1.93
C LEU A 30 6.14 -6.83 0.50
N SER A 31 7.17 -6.04 0.22
CA SER A 31 7.75 -5.95 -1.12
C SER A 31 9.25 -6.29 -1.11
N LYS A 32 9.72 -6.98 -2.16
CA LYS A 32 11.13 -7.32 -2.31
C LYS A 32 11.56 -7.28 -3.77
N THR A 33 12.70 -6.66 -4.02
CA THR A 33 13.33 -6.65 -5.34
C THR A 33 13.97 -8.01 -5.60
N MET A 34 13.41 -8.75 -6.55
CA MET A 34 13.85 -10.11 -6.92
C MET A 34 15.04 -10.06 -7.88
N GLY A 35 16.24 -9.83 -7.35
CA GLY A 35 17.50 -9.89 -8.12
C GLY A 35 18.18 -11.27 -8.14
N THR A 36 17.91 -12.12 -7.15
CA THR A 36 18.61 -13.39 -6.91
C THR A 36 17.65 -14.47 -6.36
N LEU A 37 18.01 -15.76 -6.51
CA LEU A 37 17.21 -16.89 -5.99
C LEU A 37 17.06 -16.84 -4.45
N GLU A 38 18.08 -16.38 -3.71
CA GLU A 38 18.02 -16.11 -2.25
C GLU A 38 16.93 -15.11 -1.86
N GLY A 39 16.56 -14.19 -2.76
CA GLY A 39 15.48 -13.23 -2.53
C GLY A 39 14.09 -13.86 -2.45
N ARG A 40 13.92 -15.12 -2.91
CA ARG A 40 12.63 -15.82 -2.91
C ARG A 40 12.31 -16.49 -1.58
N ASP A 41 13.28 -17.18 -0.99
CA ASP A 41 13.11 -17.94 0.25
C ASP A 41 12.88 -16.98 1.42
N THR A 42 13.64 -15.90 1.44
CA THR A 42 13.54 -14.82 2.43
C THR A 42 12.18 -14.09 2.45
N LEU A 43 11.48 -13.99 1.32
CA LEU A 43 10.12 -13.39 1.31
C LEU A 43 9.06 -14.33 1.91
N GLN A 44 9.25 -15.66 1.81
CA GLN A 44 8.36 -16.61 2.48
C GLN A 44 8.65 -16.63 3.99
N GLU A 45 9.91 -16.61 4.39
CA GLU A 45 10.31 -16.49 5.81
C GLU A 45 9.72 -15.24 6.48
N ASP A 46 9.75 -14.10 5.78
CA ASP A 46 9.17 -12.86 6.29
C ASP A 46 7.63 -12.93 6.40
N LEU A 47 6.95 -13.65 5.49
CA LEU A 47 5.50 -13.91 5.62
C LEU A 47 5.18 -14.83 6.80
N ASP A 48 6.00 -15.85 7.05
CA ASP A 48 5.81 -16.77 8.17
C ASP A 48 6.02 -16.03 9.50
N ARG A 49 7.03 -15.16 9.58
CA ARG A 49 7.26 -14.26 10.72
C ARG A 49 6.10 -13.29 10.94
N LEU A 50 5.56 -12.74 9.86
CA LEU A 50 4.39 -11.86 9.91
C LEU A 50 3.17 -12.59 10.49
N GLU A 51 2.96 -13.86 10.11
CA GLU A 51 1.89 -14.66 10.69
C GLU A 51 2.12 -14.98 12.18
N GLU A 52 3.34 -15.36 12.56
CA GLU A 52 3.68 -15.59 13.97
C GLU A 52 3.45 -14.34 14.82
N TRP A 53 3.87 -13.19 14.30
CA TRP A 53 3.64 -11.89 14.93
C TRP A 53 2.16 -11.62 15.16
N ALA A 54 1.34 -11.85 14.13
CA ALA A 54 -0.09 -11.63 14.19
C ALA A 54 -0.75 -12.56 15.22
N ASN A 55 -0.34 -13.82 15.26
CA ASN A 55 -0.77 -14.79 16.26
C ASN A 55 -0.41 -14.36 17.69
N LYS A 56 0.82 -13.89 17.92
CA LYS A 56 1.30 -13.38 19.22
C LYS A 56 0.57 -12.09 19.64
N SER A 57 0.24 -11.24 18.66
CA SER A 57 -0.43 -9.96 18.87
C SER A 57 -1.96 -10.08 18.91
N PHE A 58 -2.51 -11.31 18.79
CA PHE A 58 -3.94 -11.58 18.65
C PHE A 58 -4.61 -10.82 17.49
N MET A 59 -3.85 -10.44 16.47
CA MET A 59 -4.34 -9.83 15.24
C MET A 59 -4.55 -10.94 14.20
N LYS A 60 -5.75 -11.01 13.61
CA LYS A 60 -6.06 -12.02 12.60
C LYS A 60 -6.03 -11.40 11.22
N PHE A 61 -5.14 -11.89 10.36
CA PHE A 61 -5.18 -11.53 8.93
C PHE A 61 -6.44 -12.07 8.27
N THR A 62 -7.03 -11.23 7.42
CA THR A 62 -8.10 -11.64 6.51
C THR A 62 -7.45 -12.27 5.27
N LYS A 63 -7.02 -13.53 5.41
CA LYS A 63 -6.15 -14.22 4.42
C LYS A 63 -6.75 -14.29 3.01
N ASP A 64 -8.07 -14.24 2.88
CA ASP A 64 -8.81 -14.19 1.61
C ASP A 64 -8.64 -12.86 0.85
N LYS A 65 -8.35 -11.77 1.57
CA LYS A 65 -8.05 -10.46 0.99
C LYS A 65 -6.58 -10.29 0.63
N CYS A 66 -5.68 -11.03 1.31
CA CYS A 66 -4.26 -11.02 1.02
C CYS A 66 -3.99 -11.61 -0.37
N LYS A 67 -3.40 -10.83 -1.26
CA LYS A 67 -3.07 -11.24 -2.62
C LYS A 67 -1.60 -11.00 -2.91
N VAL A 68 -1.08 -11.76 -3.87
CA VAL A 68 0.29 -11.59 -4.35
C VAL A 68 0.26 -10.90 -5.70
N LEU A 69 0.85 -9.71 -5.78
CA LEU A 69 1.08 -9.00 -7.04
C LEU A 69 2.48 -9.33 -7.59
N HIS A 70 2.54 -10.02 -8.72
CA HIS A 70 3.81 -10.37 -9.37
C HIS A 70 4.25 -9.29 -10.36
N LEU A 71 5.13 -8.39 -9.95
CA LEU A 71 5.68 -7.34 -10.84
C LEU A 71 6.60 -7.96 -11.92
N LYS A 72 6.30 -7.70 -13.20
CA LYS A 72 6.97 -8.32 -14.35
C LYS A 72 8.30 -7.64 -14.69
N LYS A 73 9.37 -8.40 -14.48
CA LYS A 73 10.59 -8.38 -15.32
C LYS A 73 11.40 -9.69 -15.23
N HIS A 74 11.29 -10.45 -14.13
CA HIS A 74 12.00 -11.74 -13.95
C HIS A 74 11.41 -12.69 -12.86
N ASN A 75 10.13 -12.54 -12.48
CA ASN A 75 9.51 -13.32 -11.41
C ASN A 75 8.56 -14.40 -11.96
N PRO A 76 8.86 -15.72 -11.83
CA PRO A 76 8.05 -16.80 -12.40
C PRO A 76 6.75 -17.11 -11.63
N GLY A 77 6.11 -16.12 -11.03
CA GLY A 77 4.81 -16.31 -10.38
C GLY A 77 4.85 -17.34 -9.23
N VAL A 78 5.88 -17.25 -8.38
CA VAL A 78 6.03 -18.16 -7.23
C VAL A 78 4.86 -17.96 -6.28
N GLN A 79 4.07 -19.01 -6.10
CA GLN A 79 2.95 -19.05 -5.16
C GLN A 79 3.47 -18.93 -3.73
N ARG A 80 2.73 -18.20 -2.89
CA ARG A 80 3.07 -17.99 -1.49
C ARG A 80 1.92 -18.38 -0.59
N SER A 81 2.25 -18.76 0.62
CA SER A 81 1.28 -19.08 1.66
C SER A 81 1.43 -18.11 2.82
N LEU A 82 0.32 -17.88 3.52
CA LEU A 82 0.30 -17.30 4.84
C LEU A 82 -0.22 -18.39 5.80
N GLY A 83 0.71 -19.09 6.43
CA GLY A 83 0.46 -20.32 7.18
C GLY A 83 -0.05 -21.45 6.30
N SER A 84 -1.17 -22.06 6.69
CA SER A 84 -1.78 -23.14 5.92
C SER A 84 -2.62 -22.68 4.71
N THR A 85 -2.67 -21.38 4.41
CA THR A 85 -3.51 -20.82 3.35
C THR A 85 -2.66 -20.29 2.20
N TRP A 86 -2.89 -20.82 1.00
CA TRP A 86 -2.28 -20.30 -0.22
C TRP A 86 -2.90 -18.97 -0.62
N LEU A 87 -2.06 -17.97 -0.88
CA LEU A 87 -2.49 -16.65 -1.33
C LEU A 87 -2.82 -16.67 -2.82
N GLY A 88 -3.92 -16.01 -3.17
CA GLY A 88 -4.28 -15.79 -4.58
C GLY A 88 -3.30 -14.84 -5.27
N SER A 89 -3.08 -15.01 -6.56
CA SER A 89 -2.36 -14.03 -7.37
C SER A 89 -3.31 -12.99 -7.97
N SER A 90 -2.83 -11.74 -8.09
CA SER A 90 -3.54 -10.68 -8.81
C SER A 90 -2.63 -10.06 -9.87
N SER A 91 -3.23 -9.54 -10.94
CA SER A 91 -2.54 -8.73 -11.95
C SER A 91 -2.60 -7.23 -11.66
N VAL A 92 -3.55 -6.81 -10.81
CA VAL A 92 -3.77 -5.44 -10.40
C VAL A 92 -4.17 -5.42 -8.93
N GLU A 93 -3.57 -4.51 -8.16
CA GLU A 93 -3.88 -4.31 -6.75
C GLU A 93 -4.22 -2.84 -6.50
N ARG A 94 -5.13 -2.58 -5.57
CA ARG A 94 -5.47 -1.21 -5.18
C ARG A 94 -4.96 -0.98 -3.77
N GLU A 95 -3.98 -0.11 -3.64
CA GLU A 95 -3.44 0.33 -2.36
C GLU A 95 -3.68 1.85 -2.28
N LEU A 96 -4.33 2.32 -1.21
CA LEU A 96 -4.56 3.76 -0.97
C LEU A 96 -5.28 4.53 -2.10
N GLY A 97 -6.05 3.82 -2.93
CA GLY A 97 -6.73 4.39 -4.09
C GLY A 97 -5.87 4.50 -5.35
N VAL A 98 -4.61 4.07 -5.29
CA VAL A 98 -3.70 3.89 -6.42
C VAL A 98 -3.84 2.45 -6.92
N LEU A 99 -3.99 2.27 -8.24
CA LEU A 99 -4.01 0.95 -8.86
C LEU A 99 -2.60 0.60 -9.31
N VAL A 100 -2.00 -0.44 -8.72
CA VAL A 100 -0.69 -0.99 -9.10
C VAL A 100 -0.91 -2.19 -10.01
N ASP A 101 -0.49 -2.08 -11.27
CA ASP A 101 -0.55 -3.18 -12.22
C ASP A 101 0.79 -3.94 -12.28
N ASN A 102 0.72 -5.21 -12.65
CA ASN A 102 1.91 -6.07 -12.74
C ASN A 102 2.92 -5.68 -13.82
N LYS A 103 2.58 -4.79 -14.75
CA LYS A 103 3.48 -4.27 -15.78
C LYS A 103 4.17 -2.97 -15.34
N LEU A 104 3.75 -2.39 -14.21
CA LEU A 104 4.21 -1.11 -13.68
C LEU A 104 4.13 0.01 -14.73
N ASN A 105 3.02 0.09 -15.48
CA ASN A 105 2.89 1.13 -16.50
C ASN A 105 2.59 2.49 -15.85
N MET A 106 3.64 3.18 -15.41
CA MET A 106 3.60 4.51 -14.82
C MET A 106 2.81 5.51 -15.69
N SER A 107 2.86 5.39 -17.02
CA SER A 107 2.16 6.33 -17.90
C SER A 107 0.63 6.22 -17.76
N GLU A 108 0.10 5.01 -17.63
CA GLU A 108 -1.34 4.76 -17.46
C GLU A 108 -1.81 5.18 -16.06
N GLN A 109 -0.99 4.91 -15.03
CA GLN A 109 -1.26 5.38 -13.66
C GLN A 109 -1.29 6.91 -13.58
N CYS A 110 -0.27 7.59 -14.12
CA CYS A 110 -0.21 9.04 -14.19
C CYS A 110 -1.40 9.62 -14.96
N ALA A 111 -1.77 9.01 -16.10
CA ALA A 111 -2.94 9.44 -16.87
C ALA A 111 -4.25 9.29 -16.08
N ALA A 112 -4.41 8.19 -15.32
CA ALA A 112 -5.60 7.95 -14.50
C ALA A 112 -5.71 8.95 -13.33
N VAL A 113 -4.60 9.20 -12.62
CA VAL A 113 -4.56 10.19 -11.54
C VAL A 113 -4.82 11.60 -12.08
N ALA A 114 -4.17 11.98 -13.18
CA ALA A 114 -4.39 13.27 -13.84
C ALA A 114 -5.84 13.43 -14.29
N LYS A 115 -6.45 12.40 -14.90
CA LYS A 115 -7.86 12.43 -15.31
C LYS A 115 -8.80 12.61 -14.10
N LYS A 116 -8.53 11.93 -12.98
CA LYS A 116 -9.32 12.07 -11.76
C LYS A 116 -9.18 13.46 -11.15
N ALA A 117 -7.96 13.98 -11.05
CA ALA A 117 -7.68 15.34 -10.61
C ALA A 117 -8.41 16.38 -11.49
N ASN A 118 -8.30 16.25 -12.82
CA ASN A 118 -8.99 17.12 -13.77
C ASN A 118 -10.53 17.07 -13.63
N SER A 119 -11.10 15.91 -13.27
CA SER A 119 -12.53 15.81 -12.97
C SER A 119 -12.89 16.53 -11.66
N CYS A 120 -12.08 16.44 -10.61
CA CYS A 120 -12.31 17.18 -9.37
C CYS A 120 -12.19 18.70 -9.58
N ILE A 121 -11.15 19.13 -10.32
CA ILE A 121 -10.92 20.53 -10.66
C ILE A 121 -12.08 21.08 -11.49
N SER A 122 -12.47 20.39 -12.56
CA SER A 122 -13.64 20.79 -13.35
C SER A 122 -14.96 20.73 -12.57
N LYS A 123 -15.05 19.97 -11.48
CA LYS A 123 -16.19 19.98 -10.56
C LYS A 123 -16.19 21.15 -9.58
N GLY A 124 -15.02 21.54 -9.07
CA GLY A 124 -14.87 22.65 -8.11
C GLY A 124 -14.83 24.04 -8.76
N ILE A 125 -14.25 24.17 -9.96
CA ILE A 125 -14.15 25.45 -10.70
C ILE A 125 -15.43 25.75 -11.51
N ARG A 126 -16.44 24.88 -11.41
CA ARG A 126 -17.61 24.91 -12.30
C ARG A 126 -18.59 26.03 -12.01
N ASP A 127 -18.42 26.75 -10.91
CA ASP A 127 -19.26 27.88 -10.58
C ASP A 127 -18.51 29.20 -10.74
N LYS A 128 -18.62 29.78 -11.95
CA LYS A 128 -18.05 31.10 -12.27
C LYS A 128 -18.64 32.20 -11.38
N GLU A 129 -19.87 32.02 -10.86
CA GLU A 129 -20.50 32.98 -9.94
C GLU A 129 -19.87 32.94 -8.55
N VAL A 130 -19.28 31.82 -8.12
CA VAL A 130 -18.63 31.69 -6.80
C VAL A 130 -17.12 31.96 -6.87
N THR A 131 -16.50 31.63 -8.00
CA THR A 131 -15.04 31.75 -8.18
C THR A 131 -14.57 33.21 -8.27
N ILE A 132 -15.33 34.08 -8.96
CA ILE A 132 -14.98 35.50 -9.12
C ILE A 132 -15.07 36.29 -7.79
N PRO A 133 -16.13 36.12 -6.96
CA PRO A 133 -16.18 36.74 -5.63
C PRO A 133 -15.07 36.25 -4.70
N LEU A 134 -14.80 34.94 -4.67
CA LEU A 134 -13.74 34.36 -3.83
C LEU A 134 -12.36 34.92 -4.17
N TYR A 135 -12.04 35.04 -5.46
CA TYR A 135 -10.79 35.64 -5.91
C TYR A 135 -10.70 37.12 -5.52
N SER A 136 -11.79 37.89 -5.66
CA SER A 136 -11.82 39.30 -5.25
C SER A 136 -11.65 39.47 -3.74
N VAL A 137 -12.24 38.60 -2.92
CA VAL A 137 -12.16 38.70 -1.45
C VAL A 137 -10.80 38.24 -0.92
N LEU A 138 -10.21 37.19 -1.49
CA LEU A 138 -9.02 36.55 -0.93
C LEU A 138 -7.71 37.09 -1.52
N VAL A 139 -7.71 37.60 -2.75
CA VAL A 139 -6.46 37.93 -3.46
C VAL A 139 -6.24 39.44 -3.57
N ARG A 140 -7.29 40.26 -3.75
CA ARG A 140 -7.13 41.74 -3.83
C ARG A 140 -6.52 42.38 -2.56
N PRO A 141 -6.90 42.00 -1.32
CA PRO A 141 -6.37 42.65 -0.12
C PRO A 141 -4.87 42.44 0.13
N HIS A 142 -4.23 41.53 -0.61
CA HIS A 142 -2.81 41.22 -0.49
C HIS A 142 -1.97 41.78 -1.66
N LEU A 143 -2.63 42.34 -2.69
CA LEU A 143 -1.98 42.91 -3.87
C LEU A 143 -2.13 44.43 -3.97
N GLU A 144 -2.99 45.02 -3.15
CA GLU A 144 -3.02 46.46 -2.83
C GLU A 144 -2.26 46.72 -1.53
#